data_AF-W1Q8S4-F1
#
_entry.id   AF-W1Q8S4-F1
#
_cell.length_a   1.000
_cell.length_b   1.000
_cell.length_c   1.000
_cell.angle_alpha   90.00
_cell.angle_beta   90.00
_cell.angle_gamma   90.00
#
_symmetry.space_group_name_H-M   'P 1'
#
loop_
_entity.id
_entity.type
_entity.pdbx_description
1 polymer ?
#
loop_
_entity_poly.entity_id
_entity_poly.type
_entity_poly.pdbx_seq_one_letter_code
_entity_poly.pdbx_strand_id
1 'polypeptide(L)'
;MVNFIDFATLASMAAMCVTAVENTAIYRLGERNTQDQTVLLSQMDSIYNLADEFDVSDFYDLDKLDNVQALGVGKHMGCDRKDSNQLVIIVNGVDEPQTFFEHIKPVILVEGKDDHSSYEFRSFLSRLPSQMKELNSNLKLSKLSSHISILGQNFNKALSETWSKVFDDKEHDSISLIWREISSNYEGSPFSKRSLDISDEKFINELTQLEFLLKKELLTSGDKIIVNLQSLTNIYKKSGEHSQAYQTCKKLMSKLIMSLLENSEKYDSTVVVMPLQQQTITMKTKDDAKQGISLAKRDSSTVFATGNGCFSSQEDCLDSTSTCSGHGLCSKVGKCWKCVCSATQDSSTGKTTKWTGISCQKKDVSAEANLFLWTTVVLLFVFAAGIKLLVSCGNEELPGVLIAATVPTKKTM
;
A
#
# COMPACT_ATOMS: atom_id res chain seq x y z
N MET A 1 -26.56 -6.62 56.12
CA MET A 1 -26.30 -7.50 54.95
C MET A 1 -26.26 -6.58 53.74
N VAL A 2 -25.05 -6.12 53.38
CA VAL A 2 -24.82 -5.20 52.26
C VAL A 2 -24.24 -6.06 51.16
N ASN A 3 -24.99 -6.22 50.07
CA ASN A 3 -24.56 -6.99 48.91
C ASN A 3 -23.47 -6.21 48.16
N PHE A 4 -22.26 -6.78 48.16
CA PHE A 4 -21.19 -6.42 47.24
C PHE A 4 -21.64 -6.80 45.82
N ILE A 5 -21.79 -5.81 44.95
CA ILE A 5 -21.94 -6.02 43.52
C ILE A 5 -20.54 -6.34 42.97
N ASP A 6 -20.41 -7.51 42.38
CA ASP A 6 -19.18 -8.03 41.79
C ASP A 6 -18.62 -7.10 40.72
N PHE A 7 -17.45 -6.49 41.02
CA PHE A 7 -16.64 -5.70 40.10
C PHE A 7 -16.11 -6.50 38.88
N ALA A 8 -16.33 -7.82 38.86
CA ALA A 8 -15.90 -8.71 37.78
C ALA A 8 -16.77 -8.62 36.50
N THR A 9 -17.96 -8.02 36.55
CA THR A 9 -18.87 -7.94 35.40
C THR A 9 -18.72 -6.67 34.54
N LEU A 10 -17.96 -5.68 35.00
CA LEU A 10 -17.66 -4.46 34.22
C LEU A 10 -16.35 -4.54 33.41
N ALA A 11 -15.52 -5.56 33.65
CA ALA A 11 -14.24 -5.73 32.95
C ALA A 11 -14.34 -6.48 31.61
N SER A 12 -15.51 -6.98 31.23
CA SER A 12 -15.70 -7.77 30.00
C SER A 12 -16.19 -6.97 28.78
N MET A 13 -16.31 -5.64 28.86
CA MET A 13 -16.68 -4.78 27.72
C MET A 13 -15.54 -3.88 27.20
N ALA A 14 -14.30 -4.05 27.70
CA ALA A 14 -13.15 -3.24 27.30
C ALA A 14 -12.04 -4.06 26.59
N ALA A 15 -12.41 -5.14 25.90
CA ALA A 15 -11.48 -5.91 25.07
C ALA A 15 -12.02 -6.02 23.64
N MET A 16 -11.25 -5.45 22.71
CA MET A 16 -11.29 -5.65 21.25
C MET A 16 -12.40 -4.94 20.46
N CYS A 17 -12.31 -3.61 20.35
CA CYS A 17 -12.50 -2.98 19.04
C CYS A 17 -11.12 -2.89 18.36
N VAL A 18 -10.60 -4.01 17.88
CA VAL A 18 -9.66 -3.94 16.74
C VAL A 18 -10.56 -3.58 15.57
N THR A 19 -10.54 -2.32 15.13
CA THR A 19 -11.24 -1.95 13.90
C THR A 19 -10.68 -2.83 12.79
N ALA A 20 -11.52 -3.69 12.22
CA ALA A 20 -11.14 -4.51 11.07
C ALA A 20 -10.59 -3.57 9.99
N VAL A 21 -9.44 -3.91 9.43
CA VAL A 21 -8.83 -3.10 8.37
C VAL A 21 -9.65 -3.35 7.13
N GLU A 22 -10.34 -2.30 6.68
CA GLU A 22 -11.19 -2.37 5.49
C GLU A 22 -10.34 -2.61 4.23
N ASN A 23 -10.87 -3.43 3.33
CA ASN A 23 -10.19 -3.74 2.06
C ASN A 23 -10.29 -2.55 1.11
N THR A 24 -9.25 -2.31 0.32
CA THR A 24 -9.35 -1.35 -0.80
C THR A 24 -10.20 -1.98 -1.90
N ALA A 25 -11.08 -1.20 -2.51
CA ALA A 25 -11.97 -1.66 -3.57
C ALA A 25 -11.58 -1.04 -4.91
N ILE A 26 -11.44 -1.87 -5.94
CA ILE A 26 -11.12 -1.43 -7.31
C ILE A 26 -12.33 -1.69 -8.20
N TYR A 27 -12.83 -0.63 -8.81
CA TYR A 27 -13.92 -0.65 -9.77
C TYR A 27 -13.40 -0.33 -11.16
N ARG A 28 -13.95 -0.98 -12.18
CA ARG A 28 -13.73 -0.63 -13.59
C ARG A 28 -15.06 -0.13 -14.15
N LEU A 29 -15.07 1.10 -14.66
CA LEU A 29 -16.25 1.81 -15.16
C LEU A 29 -16.04 2.16 -16.64
N GLY A 30 -17.10 2.10 -17.44
CA GLY A 30 -17.04 2.38 -18.88
C GLY A 30 -16.92 1.14 -19.78
N GLU A 31 -16.74 -0.04 -19.20
CA GLU A 31 -16.71 -1.32 -19.92
C GLU A 31 -17.82 -2.26 -19.42
N ARG A 32 -18.40 -3.07 -20.34
CA ARG A 32 -19.35 -4.12 -19.96
C ARG A 32 -18.58 -5.19 -19.18
N ASN A 33 -18.62 -5.07 -17.86
CA ASN A 33 -18.05 -6.03 -16.93
C ASN A 33 -18.54 -7.45 -17.30
N THR A 34 -17.66 -8.27 -17.88
CA THR A 34 -17.97 -9.68 -18.18
C THR A 34 -17.77 -10.57 -16.95
N GLN A 35 -17.13 -10.05 -15.90
CA GLN A 35 -16.98 -10.71 -14.61
C GLN A 35 -17.97 -10.11 -13.60
N ASP A 36 -18.96 -10.91 -13.24
CA ASP A 36 -19.98 -10.57 -12.22
C ASP A 36 -19.49 -10.88 -10.78
N GLN A 37 -18.23 -11.32 -10.64
CA GLN A 37 -17.66 -11.80 -9.39
C GLN A 37 -16.47 -10.95 -8.96
N THR A 38 -16.58 -10.40 -7.75
CA THR A 38 -15.49 -9.75 -7.04
C THR A 38 -14.43 -10.77 -6.61
N VAL A 39 -13.16 -10.49 -6.91
CA VAL A 39 -12.03 -11.34 -6.53
C VAL A 39 -11.22 -10.65 -5.42
N LEU A 40 -10.95 -11.37 -4.33
CA LEU A 40 -10.03 -10.92 -3.30
C LEU A 40 -8.59 -11.26 -3.71
N LEU A 41 -7.73 -10.25 -3.80
CA LEU A 41 -6.32 -10.41 -4.15
C LEU A 41 -5.42 -9.93 -3.01
N SER A 42 -4.24 -10.52 -2.90
CA SER A 42 -3.19 -9.99 -2.03
C SER A 42 -2.76 -8.60 -2.51
N GLN A 43 -2.09 -7.84 -1.64
CA GLN A 43 -1.61 -6.51 -2.03
C GLN A 43 -0.59 -6.57 -3.17
N MET A 44 0.34 -7.53 -3.13
CA MET A 44 1.34 -7.69 -4.18
C MET A 44 0.68 -8.10 -5.50
N ASP A 45 -0.22 -9.08 -5.48
CA ASP A 45 -0.97 -9.50 -6.66
C ASP A 45 -1.78 -8.34 -7.26
N SER A 46 -2.36 -7.48 -6.41
CA SER A 46 -3.09 -6.29 -6.84
C SER A 46 -2.16 -5.23 -7.45
N ILE A 47 -0.97 -5.03 -6.88
CA ILE A 47 0.06 -4.15 -7.46
C ILE A 47 0.45 -4.67 -8.83
N TYR A 48 0.72 -5.96 -8.98
CA TYR A 48 1.11 -6.53 -10.27
C TYR A 48 -0.03 -6.45 -11.31
N ASN A 49 -1.28 -6.70 -10.90
CA ASN A 49 -2.44 -6.56 -11.79
C ASN A 49 -2.55 -5.13 -12.34
N LEU A 50 -2.50 -4.12 -11.47
CA LEU A 50 -2.57 -2.71 -11.84
C LEU A 50 -1.30 -2.23 -12.56
N ALA A 51 -0.12 -2.73 -12.20
CA ALA A 51 1.13 -2.36 -12.86
C ALA A 51 1.13 -2.78 -14.33
N ASP A 52 0.59 -3.96 -14.63
CA ASP A 52 0.39 -4.40 -16.01
C ASP A 52 -0.73 -3.62 -16.72
N GLU A 53 -1.85 -3.33 -16.03
CA GLU A 53 -2.92 -2.48 -16.60
C GLU A 53 -2.43 -1.08 -17.00
N PHE A 54 -1.57 -0.49 -16.18
CA PHE A 54 -1.06 0.86 -16.36
C PHE A 54 0.25 0.94 -17.15
N ASP A 55 0.74 -0.19 -17.65
CA ASP A 55 1.98 -0.29 -18.44
C ASP A 55 3.19 0.27 -17.65
N VAL A 56 3.29 -0.15 -16.39
CA VAL A 56 4.39 0.14 -15.46
C VAL A 56 5.00 -1.12 -14.84
N SER A 57 4.75 -2.28 -15.45
CA SER A 57 5.28 -3.59 -14.99
C SER A 57 6.80 -3.62 -14.90
N ASP A 58 7.52 -2.82 -15.69
CA ASP A 58 8.99 -2.75 -15.72
C ASP A 58 9.63 -2.35 -14.37
N PHE A 59 8.86 -1.78 -13.45
CA PHE A 59 9.33 -1.42 -12.11
C PHE A 59 9.15 -2.53 -11.07
N TYR A 60 8.55 -3.65 -11.44
CA TYR A 60 8.07 -4.67 -10.50
C TYR A 60 8.56 -6.06 -10.90
N ASP A 61 9.41 -6.65 -10.06
CA ASP A 61 9.85 -8.04 -10.22
C ASP A 61 8.72 -8.99 -9.83
N LEU A 62 8.38 -9.95 -10.69
CA LEU A 62 7.31 -10.94 -10.45
C LEU A 62 7.70 -12.04 -9.45
N ASP A 63 8.89 -11.99 -8.86
CA ASP A 63 9.41 -12.99 -7.91
C ASP A 63 8.54 -13.18 -6.66
N LYS A 64 7.64 -12.23 -6.37
CA LYS A 64 6.71 -12.25 -5.23
C LYS A 64 5.24 -12.38 -5.66
N LEU A 65 4.98 -12.74 -6.92
CA LEU A 65 3.61 -13.00 -7.40
C LEU A 65 3.15 -14.35 -6.86
N ASP A 66 2.13 -14.34 -6.01
CA ASP A 66 1.62 -15.56 -5.38
C ASP A 66 0.63 -16.27 -6.31
N ASN A 67 -0.15 -15.51 -7.09
CA ASN A 67 -1.16 -16.03 -7.99
C ASN A 67 -1.06 -15.44 -9.41
N VAL A 68 -0.61 -16.24 -10.36
CA VAL A 68 -0.49 -15.83 -11.78
C VAL A 68 -1.84 -15.43 -12.39
N GLN A 69 -2.94 -16.04 -11.94
CA GLN A 69 -4.28 -15.69 -12.43
C GLN A 69 -4.67 -14.27 -12.04
N ALA A 70 -4.08 -13.72 -10.97
CA ALA A 70 -4.31 -12.36 -10.52
C ALA A 70 -3.99 -11.33 -11.61
N LEU A 71 -3.01 -11.60 -12.49
CA LEU A 71 -2.66 -10.70 -13.59
C LEU A 71 -3.80 -10.51 -14.59
N GLY A 72 -4.62 -11.54 -14.80
CA GLY A 72 -5.76 -11.51 -15.74
C GLY A 72 -7.07 -11.05 -15.12
N VAL A 73 -7.14 -10.85 -13.80
CA VAL A 73 -8.40 -10.48 -13.12
C VAL A 73 -8.91 -9.14 -13.61
N GLY A 74 -10.18 -9.14 -14.03
CA GLY A 74 -10.90 -8.01 -14.58
C GLY A 74 -10.40 -7.52 -15.94
N LYS A 75 -9.34 -8.11 -16.51
CA LYS A 75 -8.79 -7.65 -17.78
C LYS A 75 -9.58 -8.26 -18.91
N HIS A 76 -9.91 -7.45 -19.91
CA HIS A 76 -10.51 -7.97 -21.13
C HIS A 76 -9.44 -8.58 -22.02
N MET A 77 -9.57 -9.88 -22.30
CA MET A 77 -8.91 -10.52 -23.44
C MET A 77 -9.48 -9.90 -24.72
N GLY A 78 -8.79 -8.92 -25.32
CA GLY A 78 -8.99 -8.54 -26.72
C GLY A 78 -9.49 -7.13 -27.05
N CYS A 79 -9.44 -6.14 -26.15
CA CYS A 79 -9.74 -4.75 -26.52
C CYS A 79 -8.48 -3.88 -26.43
N ASP A 80 -7.67 -3.92 -27.49
CA ASP A 80 -6.66 -2.90 -27.79
C ASP A 80 -7.42 -1.62 -28.21
N ARG A 81 -8.10 -0.94 -27.29
CA ARG A 81 -8.66 0.41 -27.55
C ARG A 81 -7.51 1.41 -27.52
N LYS A 82 -6.71 1.40 -28.58
CA LYS A 82 -5.61 2.36 -28.81
C LYS A 82 -6.04 3.83 -28.79
N ASP A 83 -7.34 4.10 -28.84
CA ASP A 83 -7.91 5.45 -29.00
C ASP A 83 -8.62 5.99 -27.75
N SER A 84 -8.84 5.21 -26.68
CA SER A 84 -9.48 5.70 -25.44
C SER A 84 -8.47 6.24 -24.43
N ASN A 85 -8.89 7.23 -23.64
CA ASN A 85 -8.07 7.78 -22.58
C ASN A 85 -8.09 6.87 -21.36
N GLN A 86 -6.92 6.57 -20.81
CA GLN A 86 -6.82 5.77 -19.59
C GLN A 86 -6.99 6.69 -18.38
N LEU A 87 -8.00 6.44 -17.55
CA LEU A 87 -8.35 7.29 -16.42
C LEU A 87 -8.27 6.51 -15.11
N VAL A 88 -7.46 6.99 -14.17
CA VAL A 88 -7.34 6.44 -12.82
C VAL A 88 -7.87 7.44 -11.83
N ILE A 89 -8.92 7.10 -11.08
CA ILE A 89 -9.44 7.92 -9.99
C ILE A 89 -9.16 7.22 -8.67
N ILE A 90 -8.33 7.82 -7.83
CA ILE A 90 -8.00 7.33 -6.49
C ILE A 90 -8.81 8.13 -5.48
N VAL A 91 -9.78 7.49 -4.83
CA VAL A 91 -10.63 8.10 -3.80
C VAL A 91 -10.10 7.72 -2.43
N ASN A 92 -9.67 8.68 -1.62
CA ASN A 92 -9.09 8.41 -0.30
C ASN A 92 -10.04 8.70 0.87
N GLY A 93 -10.05 7.78 1.84
CA GLY A 93 -10.69 7.98 3.13
C GLY A 93 -12.17 7.63 3.11
N VAL A 94 -12.47 6.46 2.55
CA VAL A 94 -13.80 5.86 2.55
C VAL A 94 -13.90 4.85 3.69
N ASP A 95 -14.98 4.91 4.46
CA ASP A 95 -15.31 4.00 5.55
C ASP A 95 -15.56 2.58 5.06
N GLU A 96 -16.38 2.41 4.03
CA GLU A 96 -16.67 1.10 3.42
C GLU A 96 -16.37 1.14 1.91
N PRO A 97 -15.11 0.90 1.48
CA PRO A 97 -14.74 1.03 0.08
C PRO A 97 -15.56 0.17 -0.88
N GLN A 98 -15.95 -1.03 -0.44
CA GLN A 98 -16.70 -2.02 -1.21
C GLN A 98 -18.16 -1.61 -1.53
N THR A 99 -18.75 -0.71 -0.74
CA THR A 99 -20.11 -0.18 -0.91
C THR A 99 -20.12 1.25 -1.44
N PHE A 100 -18.97 1.77 -1.89
CA PHE A 100 -18.86 3.15 -2.34
C PHE A 100 -19.83 3.48 -3.49
N PHE A 101 -20.04 2.55 -4.42
CA PHE A 101 -21.08 2.63 -5.43
C PHE A 101 -22.28 1.73 -5.07
N GLU A 102 -23.50 2.28 -5.07
CA GLU A 102 -24.71 1.57 -4.59
C GLU A 102 -25.12 0.37 -5.46
N HIS A 103 -24.80 0.41 -6.76
CA HIS A 103 -25.31 -0.57 -7.75
C HIS A 103 -24.20 -1.28 -8.54
N ILE A 104 -22.94 -1.04 -8.21
CA ILE A 104 -21.80 -1.65 -8.87
C ILE A 104 -20.93 -2.32 -7.82
N LYS A 105 -20.52 -3.56 -8.08
CA LYS A 105 -19.57 -4.28 -7.24
C LYS A 105 -18.14 -4.04 -7.72
N PRO A 106 -17.15 -4.02 -6.81
CA PRO A 106 -15.76 -3.95 -7.21
C PRO A 106 -15.35 -5.23 -7.94
N VAL A 107 -14.45 -5.08 -8.90
CA VAL A 107 -13.86 -6.21 -9.63
C VAL A 107 -12.80 -6.89 -8.75
N ILE A 108 -12.02 -6.07 -8.03
CA ILE A 108 -10.96 -6.54 -7.14
C ILE A 108 -11.16 -5.92 -5.75
N LEU A 109 -11.07 -6.74 -4.72
CA LEU A 109 -10.80 -6.31 -3.35
C LEU A 109 -9.34 -6.59 -3.04
N VAL A 110 -8.62 -5.59 -2.54
CA VAL A 110 -7.23 -5.72 -2.14
C VAL A 110 -7.18 -5.97 -0.64
N GLU A 111 -6.59 -7.10 -0.25
CA GLU A 111 -6.50 -7.55 1.14
C GLU A 111 -5.80 -6.51 2.03
N GLY A 112 -6.50 -5.97 3.01
CA GLY A 112 -5.96 -5.11 4.06
C GLY A 112 -5.69 -5.91 5.33
N LYS A 113 -4.42 -6.13 5.70
CA LYS A 113 -4.08 -6.82 6.96
C LYS A 113 -3.89 -5.84 8.13
N ASP A 114 -3.32 -4.67 7.86
CA ASP A 114 -3.02 -3.57 8.80
C ASP A 114 -2.59 -2.29 8.05
N ASP A 115 -2.49 -1.16 8.76
CA ASP A 115 -2.01 0.11 8.19
C ASP A 115 -0.62 -0.03 7.53
N HIS A 116 0.26 -0.87 8.10
CA HIS A 116 1.62 -1.09 7.61
C HIS A 116 1.65 -1.87 6.28
N SER A 117 0.78 -2.86 6.10
CA SER A 117 0.65 -3.59 4.84
C SER A 117 0.09 -2.66 3.76
N SER A 118 -0.94 -1.87 4.06
CA SER A 118 -1.53 -0.93 3.09
C SER A 118 -0.53 0.10 2.51
N TYR A 119 0.63 0.30 3.16
CA TYR A 119 1.70 1.19 2.71
C TYR A 119 2.21 0.84 1.31
N GLU A 120 2.47 -0.43 0.99
CA GLU A 120 3.07 -0.81 -0.31
C GLU A 120 2.13 -0.48 -1.47
N PHE A 121 0.84 -0.81 -1.32
CA PHE A 121 -0.18 -0.49 -2.31
C PHE A 121 -0.34 1.02 -2.49
N ARG A 122 -0.38 1.79 -1.39
CA ARG A 122 -0.40 3.27 -1.44
C ARG A 122 0.86 3.85 -2.10
N SER A 123 2.02 3.29 -1.77
CA SER A 123 3.32 3.67 -2.33
C SER A 123 3.36 3.45 -3.84
N PHE A 124 2.84 2.32 -4.32
CA PHE A 124 2.61 2.06 -5.74
C PHE A 124 1.77 3.16 -6.39
N LEU A 125 0.55 3.42 -5.89
CA LEU A 125 -0.34 4.44 -6.46
C LEU A 125 0.30 5.83 -6.50
N SER A 126 1.09 6.18 -5.47
CA SER A 126 1.79 7.48 -5.41
C SER A 126 2.93 7.61 -6.42
N ARG A 127 3.60 6.50 -6.76
CA ARG A 127 4.71 6.43 -7.73
C ARG A 127 4.24 6.26 -9.16
N LEU A 128 2.99 5.84 -9.36
CA LEU A 128 2.40 5.57 -10.66
C LEU A 128 2.62 6.70 -11.69
N PRO A 129 2.37 8.00 -11.38
CA PRO A 129 2.59 9.07 -12.37
C PRO A 129 4.06 9.20 -12.81
N SER A 130 5.01 9.02 -11.88
CA SER A 130 6.44 9.08 -12.20
C SER A 130 6.90 7.87 -13.01
N GLN A 131 6.41 6.68 -12.68
CA GLN A 131 6.74 5.44 -13.37
C GLN A 131 6.22 5.45 -14.81
N MET A 132 4.96 5.85 -15.02
CA MET A 132 4.40 5.97 -16.37
C MET A 132 5.21 6.95 -17.24
N LYS A 133 5.66 8.09 -16.67
CA LYS A 133 6.46 9.10 -17.38
C LYS A 133 7.83 8.56 -17.78
N GLU A 134 8.48 7.79 -16.91
CA GLU A 134 9.82 7.26 -17.16
C GLU A 134 9.83 6.24 -18.31
N LEU A 135 8.79 5.41 -18.41
CA LEU A 135 8.64 4.45 -19.51
C LEU A 135 8.18 5.10 -20.82
N ASN A 136 7.41 6.17 -20.72
CA ASN A 136 6.88 6.89 -21.87
C ASN A 136 7.57 8.24 -22.06
N SER A 137 8.84 8.22 -22.47
CA SER A 137 9.68 9.42 -22.64
C SER A 137 9.11 10.49 -23.60
N ASN A 138 8.21 10.10 -24.51
CA ASN A 138 7.50 11.01 -25.42
C ASN A 138 6.29 11.71 -24.76
N LEU A 139 5.86 11.27 -23.58
CA LEU A 139 4.73 11.86 -22.86
C LEU A 139 5.21 12.89 -21.83
N LYS A 140 4.49 14.00 -21.73
CA LYS A 140 4.77 15.06 -20.77
C LYS A 140 3.86 14.93 -19.56
N LEU A 141 4.45 14.65 -18.40
CA LEU A 141 3.75 14.71 -17.13
C LEU A 141 3.47 16.19 -16.78
N SER A 142 2.19 16.54 -16.75
CA SER A 142 1.70 17.88 -16.42
C SER A 142 0.78 17.78 -15.20
N LYS A 143 1.11 18.51 -14.13
CA LYS A 143 0.25 18.63 -12.95
C LYS A 143 -0.68 19.81 -13.17
N LEU A 144 -1.99 19.58 -13.26
CA LEU A 144 -2.98 20.65 -13.36
C LEU A 144 -3.34 21.18 -11.96
N SER A 145 -3.30 20.31 -10.96
CA SER A 145 -3.47 20.69 -9.56
C SER A 145 -2.70 19.74 -8.65
N SER A 146 -2.81 19.94 -7.32
CA SER A 146 -2.30 18.97 -6.35
C SER A 146 -2.99 17.60 -6.43
N HIS A 147 -4.16 17.54 -7.05
CA HIS A 147 -5.01 16.34 -7.12
C HIS A 147 -5.00 15.70 -8.52
N ILE A 148 -4.73 16.47 -9.58
CA ILE A 148 -4.88 16.01 -10.97
C ILE A 148 -3.54 16.08 -11.69
N SER A 149 -3.09 14.93 -12.17
CA SER A 149 -1.91 14.76 -13.02
C SER A 149 -2.33 14.15 -14.35
N ILE A 150 -1.82 14.70 -15.45
CA ILE A 150 -2.07 14.20 -16.80
C ILE A 150 -0.74 13.87 -17.45
N LEU A 151 -0.68 12.73 -18.12
CA LEU A 151 0.42 12.28 -18.93
C LEU A 151 -0.08 12.12 -20.37
N GLY A 152 0.31 13.04 -21.23
CA GLY A 152 -0.16 13.10 -22.62
C GLY A 152 0.95 13.52 -23.58
N GLN A 153 0.79 13.23 -24.87
CA GLN A 153 1.77 13.61 -25.91
C GLN A 153 1.78 15.12 -26.13
N ASN A 154 0.58 15.72 -26.14
CA ASN A 154 0.39 17.15 -26.35
C ASN A 154 -0.45 17.68 -25.19
N PHE A 155 0.20 18.06 -24.09
CA PHE A 155 -0.50 18.86 -23.09
C PHE A 155 -0.99 20.14 -23.78
N ASN A 156 -2.28 20.18 -24.08
CA ASN A 156 -2.86 21.21 -24.90
C ASN A 156 -2.68 22.54 -24.14
N LYS A 157 -1.92 23.47 -24.73
CA LYS A 157 -1.76 24.81 -24.18
C LYS A 157 -3.12 25.43 -23.84
N ALA A 158 -4.15 25.14 -24.65
CA ALA A 158 -5.53 25.54 -24.40
C ALA A 158 -6.13 24.91 -23.13
N LEU A 159 -5.83 23.65 -22.80
CA LEU A 159 -6.25 23.03 -21.53
C LEU A 159 -5.60 23.74 -20.36
N SER A 160 -4.29 24.00 -20.42
CA SER A 160 -3.57 24.74 -19.37
C SER A 160 -4.13 26.14 -19.16
N GLU A 161 -4.35 26.88 -20.25
CA GLU A 161 -4.84 28.26 -20.22
C GLU A 161 -6.29 28.30 -19.71
N THR A 162 -7.15 27.41 -20.21
CA THR A 162 -8.54 27.34 -19.76
C THR A 162 -8.60 26.91 -18.29
N TRP A 163 -7.76 25.96 -17.88
CA TRP A 163 -7.68 25.51 -16.49
C TRP A 163 -7.27 26.63 -15.56
N SER A 164 -6.18 27.34 -15.90
CA SER A 164 -5.66 28.44 -15.10
C SER A 164 -6.67 29.58 -14.99
N LYS A 165 -7.36 29.90 -16.09
CA LYS A 165 -8.45 30.87 -16.09
C LYS A 165 -9.58 30.51 -15.12
N VAL A 166 -9.95 29.23 -15.04
CA VAL A 166 -11.08 28.77 -14.22
C VAL A 166 -10.69 28.59 -12.74
N PHE A 167 -9.48 28.08 -12.46
CA PHE A 167 -9.10 27.64 -11.11
C PHE A 167 -7.99 28.47 -10.45
N ASP A 168 -7.13 29.14 -11.21
CA ASP A 168 -6.02 29.95 -10.65
C ASP A 168 -6.37 31.44 -10.57
N ASP A 169 -7.17 31.96 -11.50
CA ASP A 169 -7.35 33.40 -11.71
C ASP A 169 -8.31 34.09 -10.70
N LYS A 170 -8.65 33.44 -9.58
CA LYS A 170 -9.56 33.95 -8.53
C LYS A 170 -10.92 34.46 -9.02
N GLU A 171 -11.34 34.08 -10.23
CA GLU A 171 -12.68 34.33 -10.75
C GLU A 171 -13.65 33.37 -10.02
N HIS A 172 -13.95 33.68 -8.76
CA HIS A 172 -14.76 32.86 -7.84
C HIS A 172 -16.11 32.43 -8.44
N ASP A 173 -16.61 33.20 -9.40
CA ASP A 173 -17.86 32.93 -10.11
C ASP A 173 -17.82 31.59 -10.86
N SER A 174 -16.72 31.25 -11.54
CA SER A 174 -16.65 30.02 -12.36
C SER A 174 -16.80 28.75 -11.53
N ILE A 175 -16.07 28.64 -10.42
CA ILE A 175 -16.18 27.49 -9.49
C ILE A 175 -17.58 27.43 -8.89
N SER A 176 -18.16 28.58 -8.50
CA SER A 176 -19.51 28.63 -7.92
C SER A 176 -20.60 28.19 -8.90
N LEU A 177 -20.44 28.50 -10.19
CA LEU A 177 -21.36 28.09 -11.25
C LEU A 177 -21.34 26.58 -11.47
N ILE A 178 -20.14 26.00 -11.57
CA ILE A 178 -19.95 24.56 -11.71
C ILE A 178 -20.51 23.86 -10.46
N TRP A 179 -20.16 24.33 -9.26
CA TRP A 179 -20.67 23.77 -8.01
C TRP A 179 -22.20 23.82 -7.91
N ARG A 180 -22.82 24.90 -8.38
CA ARG A 180 -24.28 25.02 -8.43
C ARG A 180 -24.89 24.03 -9.41
N GLU A 181 -24.28 23.82 -10.58
CA GLU A 181 -24.70 22.79 -11.54
C GLU A 181 -24.65 21.40 -10.91
N ILE A 182 -23.50 21.02 -10.32
CA ILE A 182 -23.34 19.77 -9.55
C ILE A 182 -24.47 19.67 -8.54
N SER A 183 -24.56 20.62 -7.62
CA SER A 183 -25.51 20.58 -6.50
C SER A 183 -26.96 20.47 -6.96
N SER A 184 -27.35 21.24 -7.99
CA SER A 184 -28.71 21.25 -8.54
C SER A 184 -29.14 19.92 -9.16
N ASN A 185 -28.21 19.21 -9.81
CA ASN A 185 -28.46 17.87 -10.36
C ASN A 185 -28.78 16.84 -9.26
N TYR A 186 -28.55 17.19 -7.98
CA TYR A 186 -28.82 16.34 -6.82
C TYR A 186 -29.97 16.85 -5.92
N GLU A 187 -30.60 18.00 -6.23
CA GLU A 187 -31.69 18.61 -5.46
C GLU A 187 -33.03 17.84 -5.52
N GLY A 188 -33.13 16.75 -6.30
CA GLY A 188 -34.27 15.83 -6.30
C GLY A 188 -34.18 14.65 -5.31
N SER A 189 -33.08 14.54 -4.56
CA SER A 189 -32.88 13.50 -3.56
C SER A 189 -33.53 13.88 -2.21
N PRO A 190 -33.85 12.93 -1.31
CA PRO A 190 -34.49 13.22 -0.01
C PRO A 190 -33.71 14.17 0.95
N PHE A 191 -32.61 14.75 0.47
CA PHE A 191 -31.65 15.60 1.18
C PHE A 191 -31.87 17.12 0.99
N SER A 192 -32.83 17.53 0.14
CA SER A 192 -32.92 18.91 -0.38
C SER A 192 -33.24 20.03 0.64
N LYS A 193 -33.97 19.80 1.74
CA LYS A 193 -34.53 20.96 2.47
C LYS A 193 -33.69 21.55 3.61
N ARG A 194 -32.63 20.88 4.10
CA ARG A 194 -31.79 21.37 5.22
C ARG A 194 -30.34 20.86 5.25
N SER A 195 -29.90 19.98 4.34
CA SER A 195 -28.70 19.15 4.57
C SER A 195 -27.52 19.32 3.61
N LEU A 196 -27.63 20.16 2.58
CA LEU A 196 -26.54 20.46 1.65
C LEU A 196 -25.85 21.80 2.01
N ASP A 197 -25.47 21.97 3.28
CA ASP A 197 -24.51 23.02 3.66
C ASP A 197 -23.09 22.46 3.56
N ILE A 198 -22.75 21.94 2.38
CA ILE A 198 -21.37 21.54 2.07
C ILE A 198 -20.60 22.83 1.82
N SER A 199 -19.90 23.29 2.85
CA SER A 199 -19.05 24.49 2.82
C SER A 199 -17.56 24.16 2.78
N ASP A 200 -17.17 22.89 2.72
CA ASP A 200 -15.77 22.50 2.65
C ASP A 200 -15.19 22.86 1.27
N GLU A 201 -14.45 23.96 1.22
CA GLU A 201 -13.84 24.53 0.01
C GLU A 201 -12.98 23.52 -0.74
N LYS A 202 -12.25 22.64 -0.04
CA LYS A 202 -11.38 21.64 -0.68
C LYS A 202 -12.21 20.58 -1.40
N PHE A 203 -13.29 20.13 -0.78
CA PHE A 203 -14.23 19.22 -1.42
C PHE A 203 -14.87 19.83 -2.67
N ILE A 204 -15.38 21.07 -2.56
CA ILE A 204 -15.97 21.78 -3.70
C ILE A 204 -14.94 21.91 -4.84
N ASN A 205 -13.72 22.32 -4.53
CA ASN A 205 -12.66 22.49 -5.51
C ASN A 205 -12.26 21.16 -6.20
N GLU A 206 -12.14 20.06 -5.44
CA GLU A 206 -11.85 18.73 -6.02
C GLU A 206 -12.95 18.25 -6.98
N LEU A 207 -14.22 18.39 -6.60
CA LEU A 207 -15.35 17.92 -7.41
C LEU A 207 -15.55 18.76 -8.67
N THR A 208 -15.44 20.09 -8.55
CA THR A 208 -15.56 21.01 -9.69
C THR A 208 -14.42 20.82 -10.70
N GLN A 209 -13.20 20.60 -10.24
CA GLN A 209 -12.07 20.24 -11.11
C GLN A 209 -12.29 18.92 -11.84
N LEU A 210 -12.78 17.89 -11.14
CA LEU A 210 -13.08 16.60 -11.75
C LEU A 210 -14.16 16.71 -12.83
N GLU A 211 -15.28 17.37 -12.51
CA GLU A 211 -16.37 17.56 -13.46
C GLU A 211 -15.91 18.37 -14.68
N PHE A 212 -15.19 19.48 -14.45
CA PHE A 212 -14.66 20.31 -15.53
C PHE A 212 -13.75 19.51 -16.46
N LEU A 213 -12.84 18.71 -15.90
CA LEU A 213 -11.90 17.88 -16.65
C LEU A 213 -12.62 16.86 -17.52
N LEU A 214 -13.59 16.13 -16.95
CA LEU A 214 -14.22 14.99 -17.64
C LEU A 214 -15.33 15.40 -18.60
N LYS A 215 -16.04 16.50 -18.34
CA LYS A 215 -17.07 17.03 -19.25
C LYS A 215 -16.48 17.74 -20.47
N LYS A 216 -15.37 18.44 -20.32
CA LYS A 216 -14.79 19.18 -21.45
C LYS A 216 -14.01 18.26 -22.38
N GLU A 217 -14.29 18.36 -23.68
CA GLU A 217 -13.54 17.69 -24.76
C GLU A 217 -12.16 18.33 -24.99
N LEU A 218 -11.40 18.54 -23.92
CA LEU A 218 -10.06 19.15 -23.96
C LEU A 218 -8.93 18.13 -23.94
N LEU A 219 -9.26 16.86 -23.74
CA LEU A 219 -8.31 15.74 -23.67
C LEU A 219 -8.13 15.13 -25.05
N THR A 220 -6.89 14.84 -25.41
CA THR A 220 -6.55 14.16 -26.66
C THR A 220 -6.68 12.65 -26.48
N SER A 221 -6.94 11.89 -27.54
CA SER A 221 -7.01 10.43 -27.49
C SER A 221 -5.66 9.83 -27.11
N GLY A 222 -5.66 8.85 -26.20
CA GLY A 222 -4.46 8.16 -25.71
C GLY A 222 -3.77 8.88 -24.53
N ASP A 223 -4.41 9.89 -23.93
CA ASP A 223 -3.90 10.50 -22.70
C ASP A 223 -4.12 9.57 -21.50
N LYS A 224 -3.10 9.48 -20.61
CA LYS A 224 -3.18 8.79 -19.32
C LYS A 224 -3.41 9.81 -18.21
N ILE A 225 -4.50 9.67 -17.46
CA ILE A 225 -4.98 10.67 -16.50
C ILE A 225 -5.04 10.03 -15.12
N ILE A 226 -4.46 10.70 -14.13
CA ILE A 226 -4.49 10.26 -12.73
C ILE A 226 -5.09 11.38 -11.88
N VAL A 227 -6.20 11.06 -11.22
CA VAL A 227 -6.92 11.92 -10.29
C VAL A 227 -6.81 11.32 -8.89
N ASN A 228 -6.34 12.10 -7.92
CA ASN A 228 -6.20 11.71 -6.52
C ASN A 228 -7.07 12.62 -5.64
N LEU A 229 -8.21 12.09 -5.20
CA LEU A 229 -9.19 12.80 -4.38
C LEU A 229 -8.92 12.52 -2.90
N GLN A 230 -8.79 13.57 -2.09
CA GLN A 230 -8.42 13.49 -0.67
C GLN A 230 -9.41 14.20 0.25
N SER A 231 -10.37 14.93 -0.32
CA SER A 231 -11.32 15.75 0.43
C SER A 231 -12.15 14.96 1.45
N LEU A 232 -12.55 13.72 1.14
CA LEU A 232 -13.25 12.84 2.09
C LEU A 232 -12.42 12.52 3.34
N THR A 233 -11.11 12.28 3.19
CA THR A 233 -10.20 12.09 4.34
C THR A 233 -10.20 13.34 5.25
N ASN A 234 -10.21 14.53 4.66
CA ASN A 234 -10.21 15.80 5.40
C ASN A 234 -11.54 16.03 6.11
N ILE A 235 -12.66 15.78 5.45
CA ILE A 235 -14.00 15.91 6.03
C ILE A 235 -14.18 14.90 7.17
N TYR A 236 -13.71 13.66 6.97
CA TYR A 236 -13.71 12.65 8.02
C TYR A 236 -12.93 13.11 9.25
N LYS A 237 -11.70 13.63 9.07
CA LYS A 237 -10.88 14.15 10.17
C LYS A 237 -11.60 15.25 10.96
N LYS A 238 -12.34 16.12 10.28
CA LYS A 238 -13.05 17.24 10.90
C LYS A 238 -14.35 16.82 11.60
N SER A 239 -15.12 15.91 10.99
CA SER A 239 -16.51 15.66 11.38
C SER A 239 -16.78 14.24 11.91
N GLY A 240 -15.91 13.28 11.60
CA GLY A 240 -16.06 11.86 11.94
C GLY A 240 -16.90 11.06 10.94
N GLU A 241 -16.84 9.74 11.05
CA GLU A 241 -17.49 8.76 10.16
C GLU A 241 -19.00 8.88 10.09
N HIS A 242 -19.65 8.96 11.25
CA HIS A 242 -21.11 8.98 11.37
C HIS A 242 -21.68 10.38 11.18
N SER A 243 -20.86 11.35 10.74
CA SER A 243 -21.34 12.70 10.48
C SER A 243 -22.19 12.69 9.21
N GLN A 244 -23.33 13.40 9.28
CA GLN A 244 -24.18 13.58 8.11
C GLN A 244 -23.43 14.28 6.97
N ALA A 245 -22.50 15.19 7.30
CA ALA A 245 -21.66 15.88 6.32
C ALA A 245 -20.77 14.91 5.54
N TYR A 246 -20.05 14.01 6.23
CA TYR A 246 -19.19 13.02 5.58
C TYR A 246 -19.98 12.07 4.69
N GLN A 247 -21.08 11.51 5.20
CA GLN A 247 -21.93 10.59 4.43
C GLN A 247 -22.55 11.26 3.20
N THR A 248 -22.97 12.53 3.33
CA THR A 248 -23.49 13.31 2.20
C THR A 248 -22.41 13.57 1.15
N CYS A 249 -21.21 13.97 1.58
CA CYS A 249 -20.07 14.19 0.67
C CYS A 249 -19.64 12.90 -0.04
N LYS A 250 -19.57 11.77 0.68
CA LYS A 250 -19.28 10.44 0.11
C LYS A 250 -20.29 10.08 -0.98
N LYS A 251 -21.58 10.21 -0.67
CA LYS A 251 -22.67 9.89 -1.62
C LYS A 251 -22.66 10.82 -2.84
N LEU A 252 -22.41 12.11 -2.65
CA LEU A 252 -22.32 13.08 -3.74
C LEU A 252 -21.14 12.75 -4.67
N MET A 253 -19.96 12.49 -4.11
CA MET A 253 -18.78 12.13 -4.90
C MET A 253 -18.98 10.83 -5.69
N SER A 254 -19.53 9.79 -5.05
CA SER A 254 -19.87 8.52 -5.69
C SER A 254 -20.81 8.71 -6.87
N LYS A 255 -21.92 9.44 -6.69
CA LYS A 255 -22.86 9.72 -7.77
C LYS A 255 -22.27 10.57 -8.89
N LEU A 256 -21.44 11.55 -8.56
CA LEU A 256 -20.78 12.39 -9.57
C LEU A 256 -19.87 11.53 -10.45
N ILE A 257 -18.98 10.73 -9.85
CA ILE A 257 -18.08 9.83 -10.58
C ILE A 257 -18.88 8.88 -11.48
N MET A 258 -19.96 8.28 -10.95
CA MET A 258 -20.85 7.44 -11.74
C MET A 258 -21.45 8.19 -12.93
N SER A 259 -22.07 9.34 -12.69
CA SER A 259 -22.73 10.11 -13.76
C SER A 259 -21.78 10.57 -14.87
N LEU A 260 -20.50 10.80 -14.54
CA LEU A 260 -19.49 11.22 -15.50
C LEU A 260 -18.96 10.05 -16.35
N LEU A 261 -19.00 8.81 -15.85
CA LEU A 261 -18.33 7.66 -16.45
C LEU A 261 -19.27 6.57 -17.00
N GLU A 262 -20.51 6.46 -16.49
CA GLU A 262 -21.44 5.35 -16.76
C GLU A 262 -21.86 5.22 -18.24
N ASN A 263 -21.56 6.20 -19.09
CA ASN A 263 -21.86 6.17 -20.53
C ASN A 263 -20.74 6.74 -21.42
N SER A 264 -19.51 6.85 -20.91
CA SER A 264 -18.40 7.43 -21.70
C SER A 264 -17.55 6.32 -22.33
N GLU A 265 -17.70 6.08 -23.63
CA GLU A 265 -16.73 5.25 -24.39
C GLU A 265 -15.35 5.94 -24.55
N LYS A 266 -15.24 7.20 -24.09
CA LYS A 266 -14.04 8.03 -24.14
C LYS A 266 -12.95 7.60 -23.17
N TYR A 267 -13.34 7.00 -22.04
CA TYR A 267 -12.43 6.69 -20.94
C TYR A 267 -12.48 5.20 -20.59
N ASP A 268 -11.32 4.56 -20.56
CA ASP A 268 -11.13 3.31 -19.84
C ASP A 268 -10.79 3.67 -18.38
N SER A 269 -11.77 3.50 -17.49
CA SER A 269 -11.74 4.12 -16.16
C SER A 269 -11.58 3.11 -15.04
N THR A 270 -10.50 3.23 -14.27
CA THR A 270 -10.27 2.47 -13.05
C THR A 270 -10.39 3.37 -11.83
N VAL A 271 -11.35 3.06 -10.95
CA VAL A 271 -11.59 3.78 -9.71
C VAL A 271 -11.07 2.95 -8.54
N VAL A 272 -10.04 3.45 -7.87
CA VAL A 272 -9.43 2.83 -6.68
C VAL A 272 -9.95 3.55 -5.44
N VAL A 273 -10.79 2.86 -4.66
CA VAL A 273 -11.40 3.38 -3.44
C VAL A 273 -10.62 2.88 -2.23
N MET A 274 -9.92 3.80 -1.57
CA MET A 274 -9.02 3.51 -0.46
C MET A 274 -9.72 3.71 0.90
N PRO A 275 -9.50 2.80 1.86
CA PRO A 275 -10.09 2.91 3.19
C PRO A 275 -9.53 4.10 3.99
N LEU A 276 -10.20 4.42 5.09
CA LEU A 276 -9.68 5.28 6.15
C LEU A 276 -8.43 4.66 6.80
N GLN A 277 -7.42 5.48 7.09
CA GLN A 277 -6.19 5.03 7.76
C GLN A 277 -6.42 4.93 9.27
N GLN A 278 -5.92 3.89 9.94
CA GLN A 278 -6.04 3.78 11.41
C GLN A 278 -5.38 4.96 12.10
N GLN A 279 -4.23 5.46 11.62
CA GLN A 279 -3.62 6.70 12.16
C GLN A 279 -4.56 7.91 12.13
N THR A 280 -5.49 7.96 11.17
CA THR A 280 -6.52 9.02 11.08
C THR A 280 -7.66 8.80 12.06
N ILE A 281 -7.96 7.55 12.43
CA ILE A 281 -8.96 7.16 13.43
C ILE A 281 -8.41 7.43 14.85
N THR A 282 -7.13 7.18 15.10
CA THR A 282 -6.48 7.36 16.42
C THR A 282 -6.23 8.83 16.81
N MET A 283 -6.40 9.80 15.89
CA MET A 283 -6.27 11.22 16.22
C MET A 283 -7.40 11.77 17.12
N LYS A 284 -8.45 10.97 17.41
CA LYS A 284 -9.49 11.35 18.38
C LYS A 284 -9.12 11.06 19.84
N THR A 285 -7.99 10.43 20.16
CA THR A 285 -7.72 9.97 21.55
C THR A 285 -6.41 10.40 22.19
N LYS A 286 -5.55 11.21 21.56
CA LYS A 286 -4.42 11.82 22.28
C LYS A 286 -4.10 13.24 21.82
N ASP A 287 -4.55 14.20 22.61
CA ASP A 287 -3.73 15.37 22.90
C ASP A 287 -2.41 14.92 23.55
N ASP A 288 -1.33 15.63 23.20
CA ASP A 288 0.05 15.54 23.70
C ASP A 288 0.90 14.32 23.30
N ALA A 289 1.72 14.49 22.25
CA ALA A 289 3.19 14.43 22.38
C ALA A 289 3.89 14.86 21.08
N LYS A 290 4.64 15.97 21.15
CA LYS A 290 5.66 16.35 20.17
C LYS A 290 6.82 15.36 20.22
N GLN A 291 7.29 14.90 19.07
CA GLN A 291 8.67 15.11 18.56
C GLN A 291 8.93 14.18 17.38
N GLY A 292 9.31 14.78 16.24
CA GLY A 292 9.76 14.07 15.06
C GLY A 292 11.18 13.55 15.21
N ILE A 293 11.44 12.40 14.57
CA ILE A 293 12.78 11.97 14.19
C ILE A 293 12.72 11.69 12.68
N SER A 294 13.43 12.53 11.93
CA SER A 294 13.74 12.33 10.51
C SER A 294 14.79 11.24 10.41
N LEU A 295 14.43 10.08 9.84
CA LEU A 295 15.40 9.04 9.47
C LEU A 295 15.79 9.23 8.00
N ALA A 296 17.08 9.51 7.80
CA ALA A 296 17.70 9.72 6.51
C ALA A 296 17.64 8.46 5.63
N LYS A 297 17.33 8.69 4.35
CA LYS A 297 17.42 7.76 3.22
C LYS A 297 18.79 7.08 3.18
N ARG A 298 18.84 5.75 3.30
CA ARG A 298 20.00 4.96 2.84
C ARG A 298 19.83 4.67 1.36
N ASP A 299 20.79 5.11 0.56
CA ASP A 299 20.93 4.69 -0.84
C ASP A 299 21.20 3.19 -0.90
N SER A 300 20.28 2.45 -1.53
CA SER A 300 20.49 1.07 -1.94
C SER A 300 21.16 1.04 -3.31
N SER A 301 22.40 1.51 -3.37
CA SER A 301 23.30 1.16 -4.46
C SER A 301 24.44 0.39 -3.84
N THR A 302 24.71 -0.81 -4.35
CA THR A 302 25.81 -1.73 -4.00
C THR A 302 25.59 -2.70 -2.83
N VAL A 303 24.84 -3.79 -3.04
CA VAL A 303 25.22 -5.11 -2.51
C VAL A 303 24.80 -6.20 -3.52
N PHE A 304 25.71 -7.15 -3.78
CA PHE A 304 25.58 -8.36 -4.62
C PHE A 304 25.93 -8.23 -6.12
N ALA A 305 27.17 -7.84 -6.41
CA ALA A 305 27.87 -8.27 -7.62
C ALA A 305 28.97 -9.27 -7.24
N THR A 306 28.67 -10.56 -7.25
CA THR A 306 29.67 -11.64 -7.26
C THR A 306 29.13 -12.87 -7.99
N GLY A 307 29.66 -13.10 -9.20
CA GLY A 307 29.58 -14.37 -9.93
C GLY A 307 28.93 -14.29 -11.32
N ASN A 308 29.76 -14.12 -12.36
CA ASN A 308 29.36 -14.21 -13.76
C ASN A 308 28.73 -15.58 -14.07
N GLY A 309 27.40 -15.65 -14.14
CA GLY A 309 26.63 -16.77 -14.66
C GLY A 309 25.64 -16.26 -15.70
N CYS A 310 26.16 -15.68 -16.78
CA CYS A 310 25.41 -14.88 -17.74
C CYS A 310 25.60 -15.53 -19.12
N PHE A 311 24.65 -16.37 -19.52
CA PHE A 311 24.68 -17.12 -20.76
C PHE A 311 23.96 -16.36 -21.88
N SER A 312 24.41 -16.55 -23.12
CA SER A 312 23.93 -15.81 -24.29
C SER A 312 22.60 -16.35 -24.82
N SER A 313 22.40 -17.66 -24.71
CA SER A 313 21.21 -18.38 -25.15
C SER A 313 20.67 -19.29 -24.03
N GLN A 314 19.42 -19.74 -24.21
CA GLN A 314 18.76 -20.64 -23.28
C GLN A 314 19.40 -22.03 -23.32
N GLU A 315 19.79 -22.48 -24.51
CA GLU A 315 20.41 -23.78 -24.75
C GLU A 315 21.80 -23.84 -24.12
N ASP A 316 22.63 -22.81 -24.30
CA ASP A 316 23.96 -22.72 -23.68
C ASP A 316 23.88 -22.82 -22.15
N CYS A 317 22.84 -22.24 -21.57
CA CYS A 317 22.60 -22.26 -20.16
C CYS A 317 22.20 -23.66 -19.66
N LEU A 318 21.30 -24.34 -20.37
CA LEU A 318 20.86 -25.69 -20.00
C LEU A 318 22.01 -26.70 -20.09
N ASP A 319 22.82 -26.63 -21.15
CA ASP A 319 23.97 -27.51 -21.35
C ASP A 319 25.09 -27.24 -20.33
N SER A 320 25.42 -25.98 -20.10
CA SER A 320 26.52 -25.60 -19.19
C SER A 320 26.18 -25.81 -17.72
N THR A 321 24.90 -25.79 -17.35
CA THR A 321 24.45 -25.90 -15.95
C THR A 321 23.78 -27.24 -15.63
N SER A 322 23.75 -28.17 -16.60
CA SER A 322 23.06 -29.45 -16.48
C SER A 322 21.60 -29.27 -16.04
N THR A 323 20.87 -28.39 -16.73
CA THR A 323 19.50 -27.98 -16.37
C THR A 323 19.43 -27.46 -14.92
N CYS A 324 20.31 -26.51 -14.58
CA CYS A 324 20.39 -25.91 -13.24
C CYS A 324 20.44 -26.94 -12.10
N SER A 325 21.29 -27.96 -12.27
CA SER A 325 21.45 -29.10 -11.36
C SER A 325 20.16 -29.84 -11.00
N GLY A 326 19.10 -29.72 -11.81
CA GLY A 326 17.78 -30.31 -11.54
C GLY A 326 16.99 -29.62 -10.42
N HIS A 327 17.47 -28.50 -9.90
CA HIS A 327 16.85 -27.73 -8.82
C HIS A 327 16.38 -26.35 -9.27
N GLY A 328 16.35 -26.11 -10.58
CA GLY A 328 15.98 -24.82 -11.14
C GLY A 328 15.71 -24.89 -12.62
N LEU A 329 15.42 -23.73 -13.20
CA LEU A 329 15.15 -23.55 -14.62
C LEU A 329 16.03 -22.42 -15.14
N CYS A 330 16.53 -22.56 -16.37
CA CYS A 330 17.27 -21.46 -16.98
C CYS A 330 16.30 -20.43 -17.57
N SER A 331 16.41 -19.20 -17.10
CA SER A 331 15.56 -18.08 -17.50
C SER A 331 16.38 -16.82 -17.75
N LYS A 332 15.85 -15.92 -18.56
CA LYS A 332 16.53 -14.68 -18.92
C LYS A 332 16.32 -13.65 -17.80
N VAL A 333 17.40 -13.32 -17.09
CA VAL A 333 17.44 -12.34 -15.99
C VAL A 333 18.19 -11.11 -16.50
N GLY A 334 17.46 -10.04 -16.82
CA GLY A 334 18.01 -8.85 -17.48
C GLY A 334 18.41 -9.11 -18.93
N LYS A 335 19.69 -8.87 -19.28
CA LYS A 335 20.22 -9.08 -20.66
C LYS A 335 20.77 -10.48 -20.92
N CYS A 336 20.75 -11.40 -19.95
CA CYS A 336 21.34 -12.73 -20.11
C CYS A 336 20.61 -13.84 -19.40
N TRP A 337 20.88 -15.06 -19.84
CA TRP A 337 20.31 -16.30 -19.33
C TRP A 337 21.05 -16.76 -18.09
N LYS A 338 20.30 -17.09 -17.03
CA LYS A 338 20.81 -17.54 -15.73
C LYS A 338 19.91 -18.63 -15.15
N CYS A 339 20.45 -19.44 -14.25
CA CYS A 339 19.65 -20.39 -13.49
C CYS A 339 18.86 -19.72 -12.37
N VAL A 340 17.56 -20.02 -12.34
CA VAL A 340 16.64 -19.62 -11.27
C VAL A 340 16.35 -20.83 -10.42
N CYS A 341 16.70 -20.75 -9.13
CA CYS A 341 16.62 -21.88 -8.21
C CYS A 341 15.23 -22.00 -7.58
N SER A 342 14.66 -23.18 -7.67
CA SER A 342 13.39 -23.55 -7.04
C SER A 342 13.65 -24.28 -5.74
N ALA A 343 12.79 -24.11 -4.73
CA ALA A 343 12.86 -24.92 -3.52
C ALA A 343 12.28 -26.32 -3.79
N THR A 344 13.02 -27.38 -3.45
CA THR A 344 12.49 -28.75 -3.53
C THR A 344 11.99 -29.21 -2.18
N GLN A 345 10.82 -29.84 -2.18
CA GLN A 345 10.24 -30.47 -1.00
C GLN A 345 10.50 -31.98 -1.07
N ASP A 346 11.09 -32.54 0.00
CA ASP A 346 11.30 -33.98 0.12
C ASP A 346 9.97 -34.66 0.52
N SER A 347 9.45 -35.50 -0.37
CA SER A 347 8.18 -36.21 -0.20
C SER A 347 8.16 -37.17 1.00
N SER A 348 9.33 -37.53 1.54
CA SER A 348 9.44 -38.46 2.67
C SER A 348 9.50 -37.78 4.05
N THR A 349 9.97 -36.53 4.12
CA THR A 349 10.19 -35.82 5.39
C THR A 349 9.47 -34.47 5.49
N GLY A 350 8.81 -34.02 4.41
CA GLY A 350 8.08 -32.75 4.35
C GLY A 350 8.98 -31.51 4.47
N LYS A 351 10.30 -31.68 4.43
CA LYS A 351 11.26 -30.59 4.61
C LYS A 351 11.49 -29.86 3.28
N THR A 352 11.21 -28.56 3.26
CA THR A 352 11.52 -27.68 2.14
C THR A 352 12.99 -27.28 2.18
N THR A 353 13.75 -27.67 1.15
CA THR A 353 15.15 -27.25 0.99
C THR A 353 15.24 -26.14 -0.04
N LYS A 354 15.82 -25.00 0.35
CA LYS A 354 16.11 -23.88 -0.54
C LYS A 354 17.50 -24.03 -1.16
N TRP A 355 17.61 -23.76 -2.45
CA TRP A 355 18.85 -23.88 -3.22
C TRP A 355 19.36 -22.51 -3.65
N THR A 356 20.68 -22.38 -3.76
CA THR A 356 21.40 -21.15 -4.12
C THR A 356 22.67 -21.50 -4.90
N GLY A 357 23.29 -20.49 -5.52
CA GLY A 357 24.45 -20.63 -6.39
C GLY A 357 24.13 -20.53 -7.88
N ILE A 358 25.17 -20.33 -8.69
CA ILE A 358 25.08 -20.03 -10.13
C ILE A 358 24.32 -21.09 -10.93
N SER A 359 24.34 -22.35 -10.48
CA SER A 359 23.62 -23.47 -11.09
C SER A 359 22.71 -24.17 -10.07
N CYS A 360 22.31 -23.49 -8.99
CA CYS A 360 21.47 -24.05 -7.91
C CYS A 360 22.08 -25.25 -7.19
N GLN A 361 23.41 -25.29 -7.12
CA GLN A 361 24.17 -26.44 -6.63
C GLN A 361 24.36 -26.45 -5.10
N LYS A 362 24.08 -25.35 -4.41
CA LYS A 362 24.30 -25.23 -2.95
C LYS A 362 22.98 -25.15 -2.22
N LYS A 363 22.89 -25.79 -1.06
CA LYS A 363 21.79 -25.58 -0.12
C LYS A 363 21.99 -24.23 0.59
N ASP A 364 20.94 -23.42 0.65
CA ASP A 364 20.96 -22.19 1.43
C ASP A 364 20.81 -22.52 2.91
N VAL A 365 21.90 -22.35 3.67
CA VAL A 365 21.99 -22.59 5.13
C VAL A 365 22.18 -21.29 5.92
N SER A 366 21.95 -20.15 5.26
CA SER A 366 22.26 -18.83 5.82
C SER A 366 21.36 -18.50 7.02
N ALA A 367 20.12 -18.97 7.01
CA ALA A 367 19.16 -18.75 8.09
C ALA A 367 19.55 -19.51 9.36
N GLU A 368 19.89 -20.79 9.22
CA GLU A 368 20.33 -21.64 10.34
C GLU A 368 21.67 -21.16 10.90
N ALA A 369 22.62 -20.80 10.04
CA ALA A 369 23.92 -20.28 10.47
C ALA A 369 23.78 -18.97 11.27
N ASN A 370 22.90 -18.06 10.83
CA ASN A 370 22.65 -16.82 11.56
C ASN A 370 22.02 -17.08 12.94
N LEU A 371 21.07 -18.01 13.01
CA LEU A 371 20.46 -18.40 14.29
C LEU A 371 21.51 -18.97 15.26
N PHE A 372 22.35 -19.90 14.80
CA PHE A 372 23.42 -20.47 15.63
C PHE A 372 24.44 -19.43 16.10
N LEU A 373 24.80 -18.48 15.25
CA LEU A 373 25.74 -17.42 15.60
C LEU A 373 25.21 -16.58 16.76
N TRP A 374 23.99 -16.04 16.64
CA TRP A 374 23.42 -15.18 17.67
C TRP A 374 23.14 -15.94 18.97
N THR A 375 22.65 -17.18 18.89
CA THR A 375 22.44 -18.01 20.09
C THR A 375 23.77 -18.29 20.81
N THR A 376 24.85 -18.56 20.08
CA THR A 376 26.18 -18.79 20.68
C THR A 376 26.71 -17.53 21.36
N VAL A 377 26.55 -16.36 20.74
CA VAL A 377 26.95 -15.07 21.32
C VAL A 377 26.20 -14.80 22.63
N VAL A 378 24.88 -15.01 22.65
CA VAL A 378 24.06 -14.83 23.86
C VAL A 378 24.49 -15.80 24.96
N LEU A 379 24.74 -17.06 24.62
CA LEU A 379 25.14 -18.08 25.58
C LEU A 379 26.50 -17.75 26.24
N LEU A 380 27.46 -17.26 25.45
CA LEU A 380 28.76 -16.79 25.96
C LEU A 380 28.61 -15.61 26.91
N PHE A 381 27.72 -14.67 26.60
CA PHE A 381 27.43 -13.54 27.47
C PHE A 381 26.85 -14.00 28.82
N VAL A 382 25.86 -14.91 28.79
CA VAL A 382 25.27 -15.49 30.00
C VAL A 382 26.32 -16.23 30.83
N PHE A 383 27.21 -16.98 30.18
CA PHE A 383 28.29 -17.69 30.86
C PHE A 383 29.27 -16.76 31.58
N ALA A 384 29.70 -15.69 30.90
CA ALA A 384 30.58 -14.67 31.49
C ALA A 384 29.91 -13.94 32.67
N ALA A 385 28.61 -13.61 32.53
CA ALA A 385 27.82 -13.02 33.61
C ALA A 385 27.71 -13.97 34.82
N GLY A 386 27.49 -15.26 34.58
CA GLY A 386 27.45 -16.29 35.63
C GLY A 386 28.76 -16.40 36.40
N ILE A 387 29.90 -16.41 35.71
CA ILE A 387 31.22 -16.42 36.35
C ILE A 387 31.42 -15.17 37.20
N LYS A 388 31.06 -13.99 36.67
CA LYS A 388 31.19 -12.72 37.40
C LYS A 388 30.37 -12.71 38.69
N LEU A 389 29.16 -13.28 38.68
CA LEU A 389 28.33 -13.41 39.88
C LEU A 389 28.96 -14.34 40.91
N LEU A 390 29.49 -15.50 40.49
CA LEU A 390 30.17 -16.44 41.39
C LEU A 390 31.42 -15.83 42.05
N VAL A 391 32.22 -15.09 41.28
CA VAL A 391 33.40 -14.37 41.82
C VAL A 391 32.97 -13.26 42.79
N SER A 392 31.86 -12.57 42.51
CA SER A 392 31.32 -11.53 43.40
C SER A 392 30.92 -12.09 44.76
N CYS A 393 30.31 -13.28 44.81
CA CYS A 393 29.98 -13.95 46.08
C CYS A 393 31.21 -14.54 46.79
N GLY A 394 32.26 -14.90 46.06
CA GLY A 394 33.50 -15.44 46.64
C GLY A 394 34.39 -14.37 47.30
N ASN A 395 34.23 -13.10 46.94
CA ASN A 395 34.98 -11.97 47.49
C ASN A 395 34.25 -11.24 48.64
N GLU A 396 33.11 -11.75 49.10
CA GLU A 396 32.48 -11.28 50.34
C GLU A 396 33.26 -11.83 51.54
N GLU A 397 33.90 -10.94 52.30
CA GLU A 397 34.61 -11.30 53.53
C GLU A 397 33.63 -11.94 54.51
N LEU A 398 33.95 -13.16 54.97
CA LEU A 398 33.16 -13.82 56.01
C LEU A 398 33.07 -12.87 57.23
N PRO A 399 31.86 -12.54 57.74
CA PRO A 399 31.73 -11.71 58.92
C PRO A 399 32.54 -12.33 60.07
N GLY A 400 33.39 -11.50 60.70
CA GLY A 400 34.51 -11.86 61.58
C GLY A 400 34.19 -12.58 62.89
N VAL A 401 33.19 -13.44 62.92
CA VAL A 401 32.76 -14.22 64.08
C VAL A 401 33.71 -15.42 64.36
N LEU A 402 34.58 -15.79 63.40
CA LEU A 402 35.58 -16.86 63.59
C LEU A 402 36.94 -16.37 64.13
N ILE A 403 37.22 -15.06 64.14
CA ILE A 403 38.53 -14.54 64.58
C ILE A 403 38.59 -14.32 66.11
N ALA A 404 37.45 -14.25 66.80
CA ALA A 404 37.39 -14.04 68.25
C ALA A 404 37.68 -15.30 69.10
N ALA A 405 37.81 -16.49 68.50
CA ALA A 405 37.94 -17.75 69.23
C ALA A 405 39.39 -18.13 69.62
N THR A 406 40.40 -17.37 69.18
CA THR A 406 41.81 -17.71 69.45
C THR A 406 42.56 -16.56 70.15
N VAL A 407 42.23 -16.29 71.42
CA VAL A 407 43.11 -15.53 72.32
C VAL A 407 43.76 -16.52 73.30
N PRO A 408 45.07 -16.80 73.21
CA PRO A 408 45.74 -17.66 74.16
C PRO A 408 45.97 -16.91 75.48
N THR A 409 45.42 -17.41 76.58
CA THR A 409 45.71 -16.94 77.94
C THR A 409 47.12 -17.37 78.34
N LYS A 410 48.04 -16.40 78.34
CA LYS A 410 49.41 -16.54 78.86
C LYS A 410 49.34 -16.70 80.39
N LYS A 411 49.64 -17.90 80.91
CA LYS A 411 49.95 -18.13 82.33
C LYS A 411 51.28 -17.44 82.67
N THR A 412 51.27 -16.55 83.65
CA THR A 412 52.48 -16.07 84.34
C THR A 412 52.62 -16.87 85.63
N MET A 413 53.88 -17.25 85.90
CA MET A 413 54.37 -18.09 87.01
C MET A 413 53.83 -17.73 88.39
#